data_AF-A0ABD2QYC9-F1
#
_entry.id   AF-A0ABD2QYC9-F1
#
_cell.length_a   1.000
_cell.length_b   1.000
_cell.length_c   1.000
_cell.angle_alpha   90.00
_cell.angle_beta   90.00
_cell.angle_gamma   90.00
#
_symmetry.space_group_name_H-M   'P 1'
#
loop_
_entity.id
_entity.type
_entity.pdbx_description
1 polymer ?
#
loop_
_entity_poly.entity_id
_entity_poly.type
_entity_poly.pdbx_seq_one_letter_code
_entity_poly.pdbx_strand_id
1 'polypeptide(L)'
;VSRATLKRICKEYEITRWPNYKTRKVNVHVSQGVSFQGAEPYVVDQQCPALSQEKGTDYLGHKISPATGKPCDSVMMVKVTYRGDIIKFQLSLSSTRVELEGEVEKRLKISLERFSIKYQDEGDDWILITTDSDLRDRMHSLRLLGKTTMRLLVTPEADT
;
A
#
# COMPACT_ATOMS: atom_id res chain seq x y z
N VAL A 1 24.44 -18.92 14.61
CA VAL A 1 23.67 -18.29 15.71
C VAL A 1 22.69 -19.31 16.27
N SER A 2 22.62 -19.50 17.60
CA SER A 2 21.70 -20.47 18.20
C SER A 2 20.24 -19.96 18.18
N ARG A 3 19.27 -20.86 18.25
CA ARG A 3 17.84 -20.51 18.38
C ARG A 3 17.56 -19.61 19.60
N ALA A 4 18.30 -19.79 20.69
CA ALA A 4 18.16 -18.98 21.90
C ALA A 4 18.71 -17.56 21.72
N THR A 5 19.84 -17.43 21.02
CA THR A 5 20.46 -16.13 20.71
C THR A 5 19.56 -15.32 19.78
N LEU A 6 18.98 -15.96 18.76
CA LEU A 6 18.05 -15.29 17.84
C LEU A 6 16.79 -14.77 18.55
N LYS A 7 16.21 -15.57 19.47
CA LYS A 7 15.05 -15.15 20.27
C LYS A 7 15.33 -13.92 21.14
N ARG A 8 16.53 -13.83 21.72
CA ARG A 8 16.93 -12.70 22.56
C ARG A 8 17.00 -11.41 21.76
N ILE A 9 17.63 -11.47 20.58
CA ILE A 9 17.75 -10.35 19.66
C ILE A 9 16.36 -9.91 19.17
N CYS A 10 15.49 -10.84 18.76
CA CYS A 10 14.12 -10.48 18.35
C CYS A 10 13.31 -9.82 19.48
N LYS A 11 13.54 -10.20 20.74
CA LYS A 11 12.90 -9.56 21.90
C LYS A 11 13.42 -8.14 22.14
N GLU A 12 14.72 -7.90 21.91
CA GLU A 12 15.35 -6.57 22.02
C GLU A 12 14.78 -5.56 21.01
N TYR A 13 14.41 -6.03 19.82
CA TYR A 13 13.72 -5.23 18.79
C TYR A 13 12.18 -5.29 18.87
N GLU A 14 11.61 -5.78 19.98
CA GLU A 14 10.16 -5.89 20.20
C GLU A 14 9.40 -6.71 19.13
N ILE A 15 10.09 -7.57 18.39
CA ILE A 15 9.50 -8.46 17.37
C ILE A 15 8.86 -9.66 18.08
N THR A 16 7.65 -9.45 18.57
CA THR A 16 6.90 -10.46 19.34
C THR A 16 6.11 -11.44 18.47
N ARG A 17 5.74 -11.03 17.25
CA ARG A 17 5.03 -11.86 16.28
C ARG A 17 5.47 -11.57 14.86
N TRP A 18 5.76 -12.63 14.12
CA TRP A 18 6.00 -12.53 12.68
C TRP A 18 4.68 -12.31 11.93
N PRO A 19 4.66 -11.47 10.88
CA PRO A 19 3.54 -11.39 9.97
C PRO A 19 3.20 -12.80 9.44
N ASN A 20 1.93 -13.18 9.47
CA ASN A 20 1.49 -14.48 9.00
C ASN A 20 1.62 -14.53 7.47
N TYR A 21 2.78 -14.95 6.98
CA TYR A 21 2.99 -15.21 5.56
C TYR A 21 2.21 -16.47 5.19
N LYS A 22 0.93 -16.34 4.84
CA LYS A 22 0.28 -17.35 4.01
C LYS A 22 0.84 -17.20 2.61
N THR A 23 1.99 -17.82 2.36
CA THR A 23 2.52 -18.01 1.01
C THR A 23 1.52 -18.85 0.22
N ARG A 24 0.86 -18.25 -0.79
CA ARG A 24 0.31 -19.04 -1.90
C ARG A 24 1.50 -19.75 -2.54
N LYS A 25 1.59 -21.07 -2.38
CA LYS A 25 2.51 -21.90 -3.17
C LYS A 25 2.08 -21.78 -4.63
N VAL A 26 2.78 -20.96 -5.41
CA VAL A 26 2.78 -21.10 -6.86
C VAL A 26 3.68 -22.30 -7.15
N ASN A 27 3.10 -23.41 -7.61
CA ASN A 27 3.87 -24.52 -8.15
C ASN A 27 4.50 -24.05 -9.47
N VAL A 28 5.71 -23.51 -9.41
CA VAL A 28 6.57 -23.42 -10.59
C VAL A 28 7.15 -24.81 -10.80
N HIS A 29 6.66 -25.52 -11.82
CA HIS A 29 7.36 -26.69 -12.33
C HIS A 29 8.73 -26.23 -12.84
N VAL A 30 9.78 -26.48 -12.04
CA VAL A 30 11.17 -26.33 -12.46
C VAL A 30 11.51 -27.54 -13.31
N SER A 31 11.59 -27.33 -14.62
CA SER A 31 12.22 -28.26 -15.56
C SER A 31 13.74 -28.24 -15.33
N GLN A 32 14.35 -29.42 -15.33
CA GLN A 32 15.74 -29.70 -15.00
C GLN A 32 16.77 -29.05 -15.94
N GLY A 33 17.99 -28.87 -15.40
CA GLY A 33 19.24 -28.51 -16.09
C GLY A 33 19.54 -27.01 -15.94
N VAL A 34 20.66 -26.54 -15.39
CA VAL A 34 22.04 -26.88 -15.75
C VAL A 34 22.98 -26.62 -14.55
N SER A 35 24.03 -27.44 -14.47
CA SER A 35 25.14 -27.43 -13.50
C SER A 35 25.90 -26.10 -13.45
N PHE A 36 26.30 -25.65 -12.25
CA PHE A 36 27.31 -24.60 -12.06
C PHE A 36 28.52 -25.17 -11.29
N GLN A 37 29.64 -25.32 -12.00
CA GLN A 37 30.99 -25.31 -11.44
C GLN A 37 31.76 -24.16 -12.10
N GLY A 38 32.63 -23.49 -11.35
CA GLY A 38 33.76 -22.73 -11.92
C GLY A 38 33.87 -21.30 -11.44
N ALA A 39 35.06 -20.95 -10.96
CA ALA A 39 35.45 -19.73 -10.24
C ALA A 39 35.80 -18.51 -11.12
N GLU A 40 35.62 -17.29 -10.56
CA GLU A 40 36.52 -16.09 -10.44
C GLU A 40 37.55 -15.71 -11.56
N PRO A 41 38.23 -14.53 -11.58
CA PRO A 41 37.93 -13.11 -11.18
C PRO A 41 38.48 -12.03 -12.18
N TYR A 42 38.48 -10.73 -11.77
CA TYR A 42 39.22 -9.50 -12.24
C TYR A 42 38.54 -8.52 -13.24
N VAL A 43 38.11 -7.29 -12.86
CA VAL A 43 38.69 -5.92 -12.55
C VAL A 43 38.94 -4.98 -13.76
N VAL A 44 38.47 -3.71 -13.62
CA VAL A 44 38.97 -2.41 -14.18
C VAL A 44 38.28 -1.81 -15.44
N ASP A 45 37.34 -0.87 -15.20
CA ASP A 45 37.39 0.58 -15.54
C ASP A 45 37.12 1.10 -16.99
N GLN A 46 36.57 2.32 -16.99
CA GLN A 46 36.61 3.42 -17.98
C GLN A 46 35.51 3.62 -19.05
N GLN A 47 35.17 4.92 -19.14
CA GLN A 47 34.06 5.63 -19.77
C GLN A 47 34.20 5.79 -21.30
N CYS A 48 33.04 5.98 -21.94
CA CYS A 48 32.66 6.24 -23.34
C CYS A 48 33.59 7.01 -24.30
N PRO A 49 33.29 6.94 -25.62
CA PRO A 49 32.83 8.16 -26.31
C PRO A 49 31.66 7.98 -27.31
N ALA A 50 31.07 9.12 -27.68
CA ALA A 50 29.88 9.34 -28.50
C ALA A 50 30.13 9.44 -30.02
N LEU A 51 29.02 9.49 -30.79
CA LEU A 51 28.82 9.86 -32.23
C LEU A 51 29.14 8.74 -33.25
N SER A 52 28.32 8.38 -34.26
CA SER A 52 27.28 9.10 -35.03
C SER A 52 26.29 8.15 -35.73
N GLN A 53 25.19 8.73 -36.22
CA GLN A 53 24.03 8.17 -36.95
C GLN A 53 24.35 7.50 -38.29
N GLU A 54 23.56 6.49 -38.68
CA GLU A 54 22.76 6.50 -39.93
C GLU A 54 21.70 5.38 -39.96
N LYS A 55 20.72 5.57 -40.85
CA LYS A 55 19.30 5.15 -40.78
C LYS A 55 19.00 4.23 -41.97
N GLY A 56 18.23 3.15 -41.80
CA GLY A 56 17.63 2.46 -42.96
C GLY A 56 16.97 1.09 -42.74
N THR A 57 15.63 1.11 -42.76
CA THR A 57 14.68 0.09 -43.24
C THR A 57 14.14 -1.00 -42.29
N ASP A 58 12.81 -1.12 -42.41
CA ASP A 58 11.82 -1.83 -41.61
C ASP A 58 11.80 -3.34 -41.77
N TYR A 59 11.66 -4.08 -40.65
CA TYR A 59 10.84 -5.30 -40.59
C TYR A 59 10.17 -5.46 -39.22
N LEU A 60 8.84 -5.31 -39.24
CA LEU A 60 7.82 -5.97 -38.41
C LEU A 60 8.02 -6.12 -36.88
N GLY A 61 7.53 -5.12 -36.15
CA GLY A 61 6.31 -5.29 -35.34
C GLY A 61 6.37 -6.10 -34.04
N HIS A 62 7.03 -5.58 -33.01
CA HIS A 62 6.53 -5.76 -31.64
C HIS A 62 5.83 -4.47 -31.21
N LYS A 63 4.50 -4.47 -31.34
CA LYS A 63 3.64 -3.49 -30.68
C LYS A 63 3.92 -3.61 -29.18
N ILE A 64 4.74 -2.71 -28.65
CA ILE A 64 4.63 -2.33 -27.25
C ILE A 64 3.32 -1.57 -27.17
N SER A 65 2.21 -2.31 -27.06
CA SER A 65 1.01 -1.75 -26.48
C SER A 65 1.45 -1.17 -25.14
N PRO A 66 1.23 0.13 -24.86
CA PRO A 66 1.28 0.56 -23.49
C PRO A 66 0.24 -0.32 -22.82
N ALA A 67 0.68 -1.19 -21.91
CA ALA A 67 -0.25 -1.76 -20.97
C ALA A 67 -0.74 -0.55 -20.19
N THR A 68 -1.85 0.03 -20.63
CA THR A 68 -2.77 0.78 -19.80
C THR A 68 -3.16 -0.21 -18.73
N GLY A 69 -2.29 -0.36 -17.73
CA GLY A 69 -2.58 -1.11 -16.53
C GLY A 69 -3.81 -0.43 -16.00
N LYS A 70 -4.96 -1.08 -16.19
CA LYS A 70 -6.22 -0.65 -15.60
C LYS A 70 -5.87 -0.36 -14.14
N PRO A 71 -6.03 0.88 -13.64
CA PRO A 71 -5.77 1.17 -12.24
C PRO A 71 -6.50 0.09 -11.45
N CYS A 72 -5.74 -0.75 -10.75
CA CYS A 72 -6.33 -1.76 -9.91
C CYS A 72 -6.91 -0.95 -8.76
N ASP A 73 -8.20 -0.58 -8.91
CA ASP A 73 -8.88 0.33 -8.00
C ASP A 73 -8.99 -0.38 -6.66
N SER A 74 -7.98 -0.10 -5.86
CA SER A 74 -7.62 -0.95 -4.77
C SER A 74 -8.41 -0.47 -3.57
N VAL A 75 -9.15 -1.35 -2.93
CA VAL A 75 -10.06 -0.94 -1.83
C VAL A 75 -9.45 -1.16 -0.45
N MET A 76 -9.81 -0.32 0.51
CA MET A 76 -9.47 -0.43 1.93
C MET A 76 -10.75 -0.52 2.75
N MET A 77 -10.74 -1.31 3.83
CA MET A 77 -11.86 -1.35 4.78
C MET A 77 -11.81 -0.09 5.64
N VAL A 78 -12.90 0.67 5.67
CA VAL A 78 -13.07 1.81 6.55
C VAL A 78 -14.01 1.41 7.67
N LYS A 79 -13.60 1.62 8.92
CA LYS A 79 -14.41 1.44 10.12
C LYS A 79 -14.67 2.80 10.73
N VAL A 80 -15.89 3.29 10.62
CA VAL A 80 -16.29 4.61 11.12
C VAL A 80 -17.07 4.44 12.42
N THR A 81 -16.72 5.24 13.42
CA THR A 81 -17.43 5.32 14.70
C THR A 81 -18.12 6.68 14.79
N TYR A 82 -19.41 6.70 15.12
CA TYR A 82 -20.19 7.93 15.32
C TYR A 82 -21.14 7.74 16.50
N ARG A 83 -21.02 8.55 17.55
CA ARG A 83 -21.86 8.50 18.76
C ARG A 83 -22.01 7.08 19.39
N GLY A 84 -21.02 6.22 19.22
CA GLY A 84 -21.03 4.83 19.70
C GLY A 84 -21.46 3.79 18.66
N ASP A 85 -22.12 4.21 17.58
CA ASP A 85 -22.43 3.35 16.45
C ASP A 85 -21.22 3.12 15.56
N ILE A 86 -21.14 1.94 14.96
CA ILE A 86 -20.02 1.54 14.11
C ILE A 86 -20.54 1.03 12.77
N ILE A 87 -20.11 1.69 11.69
CA ILE A 87 -20.30 1.21 10.33
C ILE A 87 -18.98 0.76 9.71
N LYS A 88 -19.06 -0.19 8.78
CA LYS A 88 -17.92 -0.67 8.02
C LYS A 88 -18.27 -0.75 6.54
N PHE A 89 -17.37 -0.28 5.69
CA PHE A 89 -17.50 -0.36 4.24
C PHE A 89 -16.15 -0.38 3.56
N GLN A 90 -16.13 -0.69 2.27
CA GLN A 90 -14.93 -0.59 1.45
C GLN A 90 -14.91 0.75 0.74
N LEU A 91 -13.75 1.40 0.72
CA LEU A 91 -13.50 2.65 0.03
C LEU A 91 -12.29 2.48 -0.88
N SER A 92 -12.31 3.07 -2.08
CA SER A 92 -11.14 3.01 -2.94
C SER A 92 -9.98 3.83 -2.34
N LEU A 93 -8.75 3.37 -2.52
CA LEU A 93 -7.55 4.16 -2.22
C LEU A 93 -7.48 5.48 -3.00
N SER A 94 -8.15 5.54 -4.16
CA SER A 94 -8.21 6.74 -4.99
C SER A 94 -9.36 7.68 -4.59
N SER A 95 -10.17 7.30 -3.60
CA SER A 95 -11.37 8.05 -3.22
C SER A 95 -11.07 9.40 -2.59
N THR A 96 -12.03 10.31 -2.73
CA THR A 96 -12.00 11.65 -2.13
C THR A 96 -12.71 11.69 -0.79
N ARG A 97 -12.51 12.79 -0.04
CA ARG A 97 -13.22 13.06 1.21
C ARG A 97 -14.73 13.18 0.99
N VAL A 98 -15.15 13.75 -0.15
CA VAL A 98 -16.58 13.87 -0.50
C VAL A 98 -17.23 12.50 -0.68
N GLU A 99 -16.55 11.55 -1.32
CA GLU A 99 -17.06 10.18 -1.48
C GLU A 99 -17.13 9.45 -0.13
N LEU A 100 -16.13 9.64 0.73
CA LEU A 100 -16.14 9.12 2.10
C LEU A 100 -17.32 9.68 2.90
N GLU A 101 -17.54 11.00 2.84
CA GLU A 101 -18.65 11.68 3.49
C GLU A 101 -19.99 11.15 3.01
N GLY A 102 -20.20 11.06 1.69
CA GLY A 102 -21.44 10.55 1.12
C GLY A 102 -21.76 9.10 1.55
N GLU A 103 -20.75 8.23 1.64
CA GLU A 103 -20.95 6.86 2.15
C GLU A 103 -21.27 6.83 3.65
N VAL A 104 -20.68 7.73 4.44
CA VAL A 104 -20.99 7.87 5.87
C VAL A 104 -22.41 8.38 6.07
N GLU A 105 -22.83 9.45 5.38
CA GLU A 105 -24.19 10.00 5.41
C GLU A 105 -25.23 8.94 5.08
N LYS A 106 -25.04 8.27 3.94
CA LYS A 106 -25.96 7.25 3.43
C LYS A 106 -26.17 6.11 4.42
N ARG A 107 -25.11 5.68 5.11
CA ARG A 107 -25.16 4.52 6.01
C ARG A 107 -25.66 4.88 7.40
N LEU A 108 -25.30 6.06 7.91
CA LEU A 108 -25.74 6.56 9.21
C LEU A 108 -27.11 7.26 9.15
N LYS A 109 -27.60 7.59 7.95
CA LYS A 109 -28.83 8.37 7.72
C LYS A 109 -28.77 9.73 8.44
N ILE A 110 -27.62 10.38 8.35
CA ILE A 110 -27.36 11.72 8.89
C ILE A 110 -26.97 12.67 7.74
N SER A 111 -27.17 13.97 7.93
CA SER A 111 -26.64 15.01 7.06
C SER A 111 -25.29 15.48 7.60
N LEU A 112 -24.20 15.43 6.83
CA LEU A 112 -22.83 15.78 7.25
C LEU A 112 -22.47 17.26 7.05
N GLU A 113 -23.41 18.18 7.25
CA GLU A 113 -23.16 19.60 6.91
C GLU A 113 -22.06 20.27 7.78
N ARG A 114 -21.76 19.72 8.97
CA ARG A 114 -20.69 20.19 9.89
C ARG A 114 -20.11 19.07 10.75
N PHE A 115 -19.20 18.27 10.20
CA PHE A 115 -18.53 17.21 10.96
C PHE A 115 -17.03 17.20 10.71
N SER A 116 -16.30 16.84 11.77
CA SER A 116 -14.89 16.53 11.72
C SER A 116 -14.70 15.02 11.60
N ILE A 117 -13.86 14.62 10.67
CA ILE A 117 -13.45 13.23 10.46
C ILE A 117 -12.01 13.09 10.95
N LYS A 118 -11.78 12.20 11.90
CA LYS A 118 -10.44 11.89 12.43
C LYS A 118 -10.08 10.44 12.16
N TYR A 119 -8.81 10.15 11.90
CA TYR A 119 -8.30 8.78 11.86
C TYR A 119 -7.56 8.42 13.15
N GLN A 120 -7.54 7.14 13.49
CA GLN A 120 -6.73 6.62 14.58
C GLN A 120 -5.35 6.19 14.07
N ASP A 121 -4.28 6.75 14.63
CA ASP A 121 -2.91 6.42 14.25
C ASP A 121 -2.36 5.19 15.00
N GLU A 122 -1.04 4.98 14.95
CA GLU A 122 -0.34 3.92 15.66
C GLU A 122 -0.30 4.11 17.19
N GLY A 123 -0.34 5.36 17.66
CA GLY A 123 -0.32 5.76 19.06
C GLY A 123 -1.71 5.84 19.69
N ASP A 124 -2.74 5.36 18.99
CA ASP A 124 -4.15 5.48 19.35
C ASP A 124 -4.69 6.94 19.39
N ASP A 125 -3.95 7.89 18.80
CA ASP A 125 -4.33 9.30 18.73
C ASP A 125 -5.29 9.56 17.56
N TRP A 126 -6.23 10.50 17.78
CA TRP A 126 -7.24 10.90 16.79
C TRP A 126 -6.77 12.12 16.01
N ILE A 127 -6.30 11.90 14.79
CA ILE A 127 -5.72 12.92 13.92
C ILE A 127 -6.74 13.36 12.88
N LEU A 128 -6.94 14.67 12.74
CA LEU A 128 -7.92 15.26 11.82
C LEU A 128 -7.55 15.01 10.35
N ILE A 129 -8.54 14.63 9.55
CA ILE A 129 -8.46 14.57 8.07
C ILE A 129 -9.11 15.83 7.53
N THR A 130 -8.31 16.71 6.92
CA THR A 130 -8.79 17.98 6.37
C THR A 130 -8.88 17.96 4.85
N THR A 131 -8.02 17.18 4.19
CA THR A 131 -7.90 17.15 2.72
C THR A 131 -7.99 15.75 2.15
N ASP A 132 -8.24 15.67 0.84
CA ASP A 132 -8.16 14.40 0.09
C ASP A 132 -6.76 13.79 0.14
N SER A 133 -5.71 14.62 0.18
CA SER A 133 -4.33 14.15 0.28
C SER A 133 -4.10 13.45 1.63
N ASP A 134 -4.55 14.04 2.74
CA ASP A 134 -4.44 13.42 4.07
C ASP A 134 -5.08 12.02 4.09
N LEU A 135 -6.28 11.90 3.50
CA LEU A 135 -7.01 10.64 3.40
C LEU A 135 -6.21 9.60 2.61
N ARG A 136 -5.82 9.93 1.37
CA ARG A 136 -5.11 9.01 0.48
C ARG A 136 -3.75 8.60 1.06
N ASP A 137 -2.96 9.57 1.54
CA ASP A 137 -1.63 9.32 2.10
C ASP A 137 -1.73 8.37 3.29
N ARG A 138 -2.75 8.56 4.13
CA ARG A 138 -2.97 7.67 5.26
C ARG A 138 -3.41 6.28 4.83
N MET A 139 -4.33 6.17 3.86
CA MET A 139 -4.73 4.87 3.30
C MET A 139 -3.55 4.12 2.65
N HIS A 140 -2.71 4.82 1.90
CA HIS A 140 -1.50 4.28 1.29
C HIS A 140 -0.49 3.84 2.35
N SER A 141 -0.23 4.67 3.36
CA SER A 141 0.66 4.33 4.48
C SER A 141 0.19 3.08 5.22
N LEU A 142 -1.09 3.01 5.58
CA LEU A 142 -1.68 1.83 6.21
C LEU A 142 -1.49 0.58 5.36
N ARG A 143 -1.66 0.69 4.04
CA ARG A 143 -1.42 -0.43 3.14
C ARG A 143 0.03 -0.88 3.07
N LEU A 144 0.98 0.05 3.04
CA LEU A 144 2.41 -0.27 3.09
C LEU A 144 2.76 -0.99 4.40
N LEU A 145 2.07 -0.65 5.49
CA LEU A 145 2.15 -1.34 6.78
C LEU A 145 1.40 -2.68 6.82
N GLY A 146 0.81 -3.13 5.69
CA GLY A 146 0.00 -4.34 5.61
C GLY A 146 -1.35 -4.25 6.35
N LYS A 147 -1.74 -3.06 6.81
CA LYS A 147 -3.04 -2.82 7.44
C LYS A 147 -4.10 -2.70 6.36
N THR A 148 -5.16 -3.49 6.51
CA THR A 148 -6.29 -3.52 5.56
C THR A 148 -7.45 -2.65 6.00
N THR A 149 -7.41 -2.12 7.23
CA THR A 149 -8.49 -1.36 7.86
C THR A 149 -8.00 -0.01 8.35
N MET A 150 -8.70 1.06 7.94
CA MET A 150 -8.58 2.41 8.49
C MET A 150 -9.70 2.64 9.50
N ARG A 151 -9.35 3.16 10.68
CA ARG A 151 -10.31 3.49 11.74
C ARG A 151 -10.56 4.98 11.73
N LEU A 152 -11.82 5.37 11.68
CA LEU A 152 -12.27 6.75 11.68
C LEU A 152 -13.22 7.01 12.85
N LEU A 153 -13.18 8.24 13.35
CA LEU A 153 -14.14 8.82 14.27
C LEU A 153 -14.78 10.04 13.60
N VAL A 154 -16.10 10.10 13.63
CA VAL A 154 -16.88 11.24 13.17
C VAL A 154 -17.43 11.97 14.39
N THR A 155 -17.23 13.28 14.44
CA THR A 155 -17.75 14.15 15.51
C THR A 155 -18.44 15.37 14.91
N PRO A 156 -19.61 15.79 15.41
CA PRO A 156 -20.21 17.05 14.98
C PRO A 156 -19.26 18.20 15.35
N GLU A 157 -19.05 19.15 14.44
CA GLU A 157 -18.43 20.41 14.80
C GLU A 157 -19.47 21.22 15.59
N ALA A 158 -19.13 21.59 16.82
CA ALA A 158 -20.00 22.46 17.60
C ALA A 158 -20.02 23.83 16.92
N ASP A 159 -21.21 24.30 16.55
CA ASP A 159 -21.43 25.69 16.17
C ASP A 159 -20.94 26.56 17.33
N THR A 160 -19.80 27.20 17.12
CA THR A 160 -19.19 28.12 18.09
C THR A 160 -19.76 29.51 17.90
#